data_AF-A0A9X3EMP0-F1
#
_entry.id   AF-A0A9X3EMP0-F1
#
_cell.length_a   1.000
_cell.length_b   1.000
_cell.length_c   1.000
_cell.angle_alpha   90.00
_cell.angle_beta   90.00
_cell.angle_gamma   90.00
#
_symmetry.space_group_name_H-M   'P 1'
#
loop_
_entity.id
_entity.type
_entity.pdbx_description
1 polymer ?
#
loop_
_entity_poly.entity_id
_entity_poly.type
_entity_poly.pdbx_seq_one_letter_code
_entity_poly.pdbx_strand_id
1 'polypeptide(L)'
;MTDADIRELVRHGATIEAIRRHRARHGGTLLAARAAIEALRWEFTQASGPALSAFEAEIDQLLRSEQKSRRSSASARSTASASRRRRTPSTRAPRRWRGAAETGRGS
;
A
#
# COMPACT_ATOMS: atom_id res chain seq x y z
N MET A 1 -7.95 33.25 28.46
CA MET A 1 -6.94 32.39 27.81
C MET A 1 -6.45 31.34 28.78
N THR A 2 -6.34 30.10 28.33
CA THR A 2 -6.06 28.90 29.16
C THR A 2 -4.74 28.25 28.77
N ASP A 3 -4.25 27.30 29.57
CA ASP A 3 -3.07 26.48 29.24
C ASP A 3 -3.26 25.70 27.93
N ALA A 4 -4.52 25.39 27.57
CA ALA A 4 -4.86 24.74 26.31
C ALA A 4 -4.45 25.57 25.08
N ASP A 5 -4.52 26.91 25.17
CA ASP A 5 -4.10 27.79 24.08
C ASP A 5 -2.59 27.69 23.83
N ILE A 6 -1.79 27.50 24.90
CA ILE A 6 -0.33 27.31 24.79
C ILE A 6 -0.03 25.96 24.14
N ARG A 7 -0.74 24.90 24.53
CA ARG A 7 -0.59 23.56 23.95
C ARG A 7 -0.92 23.54 22.47
N GLU A 8 -1.98 24.25 22.05
CA GLU A 8 -2.35 24.31 20.63
C GLU A 8 -1.29 25.05 19.80
N LEU A 9 -0.66 26.09 20.34
CA LEU A 9 0.45 26.76 19.68
C LEU A 9 1.68 25.85 19.54
N VAL A 10 1.96 25.04 20.55
CA VAL A 10 3.03 24.03 20.48
C VAL A 10 2.71 22.99 19.40
N ARG A 11 1.46 22.53 19.32
CA ARG A 11 0.98 21.61 18.29
C ARG A 11 1.14 22.17 16.87
N HIS A 12 0.87 23.46 16.68
CA HIS A 12 1.05 24.14 15.39
C HIS A 12 2.50 24.57 15.09
N GLY A 13 3.45 24.32 16.00
CA GLY A 13 4.85 24.73 15.81
C GLY A 13 5.10 26.24 16.01
N ALA A 14 4.15 26.98 16.58
CA ALA A 14 4.26 28.41 16.85
C ALA A 14 5.06 28.70 18.15
N THR A 15 6.29 28.20 18.23
CA THR A 15 7.11 28.15 19.45
C THR A 15 7.38 29.52 20.08
N ILE A 16 7.68 30.54 19.27
CA ILE A 16 7.95 31.90 19.77
C ILE A 16 6.72 32.46 20.49
N GLU A 17 5.55 32.25 19.90
CA GLU A 17 4.29 32.73 20.43
C GLU A 17 3.84 31.96 21.68
N ALA A 18 4.09 30.65 21.70
CA ALA A 18 3.90 29.81 22.88
C ALA A 18 4.78 30.27 24.05
N ILE A 19 6.06 30.56 23.81
CA ILE A 19 6.99 31.08 24.83
C ILE A 19 6.53 32.44 25.34
N ARG A 20 6.14 33.35 24.43
CA ARG A 20 5.64 34.68 24.79
C ARG A 20 4.44 34.59 25.74
N ARG A 21 3.47 33.72 25.40
CA ARG A 21 2.26 33.50 26.21
C ARG A 21 2.55 32.80 27.53
N HIS A 22 3.45 31.80 27.53
CA HIS A 22 3.88 31.14 28.76
C HIS A 22 4.52 32.14 29.73
N ARG A 23 5.39 33.04 29.24
CA ARG A 23 5.99 34.11 30.06
C ARG A 23 4.98 35.13 30.56
N ALA A 24 4.03 35.53 29.72
CA ALA A 24 2.98 36.47 30.12
C ALA A 24 2.10 35.92 31.26
N ARG A 25 1.93 34.59 31.32
CA ARG A 25 1.07 33.92 32.31
C ARG A 25 1.81 33.52 33.58
N HIS A 26 2.97 32.89 33.45
CA HIS A 26 3.71 32.30 34.58
C HIS A 26 4.87 33.19 35.05
N GLY A 27 5.18 34.25 34.32
CA GLY A 27 6.38 35.06 34.56
C GLY A 27 7.67 34.28 34.25
N GLY A 28 8.77 34.73 34.85
CA GLY A 28 10.06 34.05 34.78
C GLY A 28 10.94 34.41 33.59
N THR A 29 12.08 33.72 33.52
CA THR A 29 13.12 33.97 32.52
C THR A 29 12.74 33.37 31.16
N LEU A 30 13.32 33.93 30.09
CA LEU A 30 13.14 33.39 28.75
C LEU A 30 13.62 31.92 28.65
N LEU A 31 14.69 31.58 29.36
CA LEU A 31 15.24 30.24 29.39
C LEU A 31 14.27 29.24 30.04
N ALA A 32 13.67 29.59 31.18
CA ALA A 32 12.71 28.73 31.85
C ALA A 32 11.45 28.50 30.99
N ALA A 33 10.94 29.56 30.35
CA ALA A 33 9.79 29.42 29.47
C ALA A 33 10.12 28.60 28.21
N ARG A 34 11.30 28.76 27.61
CA ARG A 34 11.75 27.91 26.51
C ARG A 34 11.82 26.45 26.94
N ALA A 35 12.40 26.16 28.10
CA ALA A 35 12.51 24.80 28.61
C ALA A 35 11.13 24.14 28.79
N ALA A 36 10.16 24.87 29.34
CA ALA A 36 8.79 24.39 29.50
C ALA A 36 8.11 24.08 28.15
N ILE A 37 8.28 24.97 27.16
CA ILE A 37 7.70 24.77 25.82
C ILE A 37 8.36 23.61 25.08
N GLU A 38 9.69 23.44 25.19
CA GLU A 38 10.38 22.29 24.59
C GLU A 38 9.97 20.97 25.24
N ALA A 39 9.72 20.95 26.56
CA ALA A 39 9.17 19.77 27.23
C ALA A 39 7.79 19.38 26.68
N LEU A 40 6.87 20.36 26.56
CA LEU A 40 5.56 20.14 25.95
C LEU A 40 5.66 19.63 24.50
N ARG A 41 6.60 20.16 23.73
CA ARG A 41 6.84 19.73 22.35
C ARG A 41 7.35 18.30 22.28
N TRP A 42 8.26 17.93 23.19
CA TRP A 42 8.79 16.58 23.29
C TRP A 42 7.69 15.60 23.67
N GLU A 43 6.88 15.92 24.69
CA GLU A 43 5.71 15.13 25.09
C GLU A 43 4.74 14.92 23.92
N PHE A 44 4.42 15.98 23.17
CA PHE A 44 3.56 15.88 22.00
C PHE A 44 4.14 14.95 20.92
N THR A 45 5.45 15.02 20.68
CA THR A 45 6.15 14.17 19.71
C THR A 45 6.07 12.71 20.13
N GLN A 46 6.33 12.42 21.41
CA GLN A 46 6.26 11.07 21.96
C GLN A 46 4.84 10.50 21.95
N ALA A 47 3.84 11.31 22.27
CA ALA A 47 2.44 10.91 22.22
C ALA A 47 1.97 10.61 20.79
N SER A 48 2.53 11.29 19.79
CA SER A 48 2.17 11.11 18.37
C SER A 48 2.86 9.90 17.72
N GLY A 49 3.99 9.45 18.26
CA GLY A 49 4.79 8.35 17.70
C GLY A 49 4.00 7.04 17.49
N PRO A 50 3.28 6.53 18.50
CA PRO A 50 2.48 5.31 18.34
C PRO A 50 1.38 5.42 17.27
N ALA A 51 0.71 6.58 17.19
CA ALA A 51 -0.32 6.81 16.19
C ALA A 51 0.26 6.86 14.76
N LEU A 52 1.43 7.49 14.59
CA LEU A 52 2.13 7.53 13.31
C LEU A 52 2.60 6.13 12.89
N SER A 53 3.14 5.34 13.83
CA SER A 53 3.57 3.96 13.55
C SER A 53 2.39 3.05 13.19
N ALA A 54 1.24 3.20 13.84
CA ALA A 54 0.03 2.46 13.49
C ALA A 54 -0.46 2.81 12.08
N PHE A 55 -0.42 4.10 11.73
CA PHE A 55 -0.76 4.57 10.38
C PHE A 55 0.20 4.02 9.31
N GLU A 56 1.51 3.99 9.59
CA GLU A 56 2.50 3.38 8.71
C GLU A 56 2.21 1.89 8.47
N ALA A 57 1.86 1.15 9.53
CA ALA A 57 1.49 -0.26 9.42
C ALA A 57 0.23 -0.49 8.55
N GLU A 58 -0.74 0.41 8.63
CA GLU A 58 -1.94 0.37 7.79
C GLU A 58 -1.61 0.60 6.32
N ILE A 59 -0.76 1.60 6.02
CA ILE A 59 -0.27 1.85 4.66
C ILE A 59 0.45 0.63 4.11
N ASP A 60 1.35 0.04 4.89
CA ASP A 60 2.10 -1.15 4.49
C ASP A 60 1.18 -2.34 4.22
N GLN A 61 0.15 -2.52 5.05
CA GLN A 61 -0.85 -3.56 4.85
C GLN A 61 -1.63 -3.35 3.55
N LEU A 62 -2.05 -2.11 3.28
CA LEU A 62 -2.76 -1.76 2.05
C LEU A 62 -1.89 -2.02 0.82
N LEU A 63 -0.65 -1.53 0.80
CA LEU A 63 0.28 -1.75 -0.30
C LEU A 63 0.54 -3.24 -0.55
N ARG A 64 0.65 -4.05 0.51
CA ARG A 64 0.82 -5.50 0.40
C ARG A 64 -0.41 -6.19 -0.19
N SER A 65 -1.62 -5.78 0.21
CA SER A 65 -2.86 -6.32 -0.33
C SER A 65 -3.01 -6.02 -1.83
N GLU A 66 -2.68 -4.80 -2.26
CA GLU A 66 -2.74 -4.39 -3.66
C GLU A 66 -1.76 -5.17 -4.54
N GLN A 67 -0.52 -5.35 -4.06
CA GLN A 67 0.48 -6.16 -4.76
C GLN A 67 0.03 -7.63 -4.90
N LYS A 68 -0.56 -8.20 -3.84
CA LYS A 68 -1.08 -9.57 -3.85
C LYS A 68 -2.20 -9.72 -4.87
N SER A 69 -3.16 -8.80 -4.89
CA SER A 69 -4.27 -8.78 -5.86
C SER A 69 -3.75 -8.71 -7.30
N ARG A 70 -2.78 -7.84 -7.58
CA ARG A 70 -2.18 -7.72 -8.91
C ARG A 70 -1.45 -9.00 -9.33
N ARG A 71 -0.67 -9.64 -8.45
CA ARG A 71 0.03 -10.91 -8.77
C ARG A 71 -0.93 -12.07 -9.01
N SER A 72 -1.99 -12.21 -8.21
CA SER A 72 -3.02 -13.23 -8.41
C SER A 72 -3.75 -13.06 -9.74
N SER A 73 -4.09 -11.82 -10.11
CA SER A 73 -4.73 -11.52 -11.41
C SER A 73 -3.82 -11.84 -12.62
N ALA A 74 -2.51 -11.64 -12.48
CA ALA A 74 -1.53 -11.98 -13.52
C ALA A 74 -1.36 -13.50 -13.68
N SER A 75 -1.33 -14.23 -12.56
CA SER A 75 -1.27 -15.70 -12.56
C SER A 75 -2.51 -16.32 -13.21
N ALA A 76 -3.70 -15.83 -12.88
CA ALA A 76 -4.96 -16.29 -13.47
C ALA A 76 -5.03 -16.07 -15.00
N ARG A 77 -4.47 -14.95 -15.51
CA ARG A 77 -4.37 -14.72 -16.96
C ARG A 77 -3.38 -15.67 -17.64
N SER A 78 -2.25 -15.99 -16.99
CA SER A 78 -1.25 -16.91 -17.52
C SER A 78 -1.80 -18.34 -17.66
N THR A 79 -2.49 -18.84 -16.63
CA THR A 79 -3.10 -20.19 -16.66
C THR A 79 -4.25 -20.29 -17.66
N ALA A 80 -5.06 -19.24 -17.81
CA ALA A 80 -6.12 -19.17 -18.83
C ALA A 80 -5.55 -19.14 -20.28
N SER A 81 -4.43 -18.46 -20.50
CA SER A 81 -3.74 -18.43 -21.80
C SER A 81 -3.11 -19.78 -22.15
N ALA A 82 -2.50 -20.45 -21.17
CA ALA A 82 -1.90 -21.78 -21.36
C ALA A 82 -2.94 -22.87 -21.64
N SER A 83 -4.12 -22.79 -21.03
CA SER A 83 -5.23 -23.72 -21.25
C SER A 83 -5.93 -23.49 -22.60
N ARG A 84 -5.97 -22.26 -23.10
CA ARG A 84 -6.51 -21.94 -24.44
C ARG A 84 -5.64 -22.47 -25.58
N ARG A 85 -4.31 -22.57 -25.40
CA ARG A 85 -3.39 -23.15 -26.41
C ARG A 85 -3.46 -24.68 -26.55
N ARG A 86 -4.06 -25.39 -25.59
CA ARG A 86 -4.20 -26.86 -25.63
C ARG A 86 -5.51 -27.35 -26.27
N ARG A 87 -6.42 -26.44 -26.64
CA ARG A 87 -7.65 -26.76 -27.38
C ARG A 87 -7.53 -26.29 -28.83
N THR A 88 -6.67 -26.92 -29.61
CA THR A 88 -6.77 -26.89 -31.08
C THR A 88 -7.48 -28.17 -31.52
N PRO A 89 -8.54 -28.11 -32.35
CA PRO A 89 -9.17 -29.29 -32.88
C PRO A 89 -8.20 -29.96 -33.86
N SER A 90 -7.90 -31.23 -33.60
CA SER A 90 -7.19 -32.11 -34.51
C SER A 90 -7.99 -32.24 -35.81
N THR A 91 -7.65 -31.45 -36.83
CA THR A 91 -8.21 -31.57 -38.16
C THR A 91 -7.64 -32.84 -38.80
N ARG A 92 -8.45 -33.89 -38.76
CA ARG A 92 -8.25 -35.21 -39.37
C ARG A 92 -8.03 -35.11 -40.89
N ALA A 93 -6.87 -35.52 -41.39
CA ALA A 93 -6.61 -35.98 -42.76
C ALA A 93 -5.23 -36.71 -42.80
N PRO A 94 -4.97 -37.72 -43.67
CA PRO A 94 -5.53 -37.89 -45.01
C PRO A 94 -6.13 -39.28 -45.31
N ARG A 95 -7.03 -39.31 -46.30
CA ARG A 95 -7.51 -40.54 -46.94
C ARG A 95 -6.34 -41.24 -47.66
N ARG A 96 -5.93 -42.39 -47.15
CA ARG A 96 -5.12 -43.38 -47.89
C ARG A 96 -5.91 -43.84 -49.11
N TRP A 97 -5.45 -43.50 -50.30
CA TRP A 97 -5.75 -44.27 -51.50
C TRP A 97 -5.01 -45.61 -51.38
N ARG A 98 -5.77 -46.71 -51.37
CA ARG A 98 -5.24 -48.07 -51.45
C ARG A 98 -5.75 -48.67 -52.75
N GLY A 99 -4.84 -48.88 -53.70
CA GLY A 99 -5.10 -49.71 -54.87
C GLY A 99 -5.05 -51.19 -54.51
N ALA A 100 -5.96 -51.95 -55.10
CA ALA A 100 -5.96 -53.40 -55.36
C ALA A 100 -7.12 -53.59 -56.37
N ALA A 101 -6.89 -53.82 -57.67
CA ALA A 101 -6.38 -55.04 -58.32
C ALA A 101 -7.23 -56.28 -58.02
N GLU A 102 -7.64 -56.97 -59.10
CA GLU A 102 -8.28 -58.29 -59.22
C GLU A 102 -9.81 -58.32 -58.99
N THR A 103 -10.67 -58.95 -59.79
CA THR A 103 -10.58 -59.93 -60.91
C THR A 103 -11.94 -60.01 -61.64
N GLY A 104 -11.94 -60.49 -62.89
CA GLY A 104 -13.13 -60.95 -63.64
C GLY A 104 -12.98 -60.67 -65.13
N ARG A 105 -12.48 -61.56 -66.00
CA ARG A 105 -12.93 -62.89 -66.44
C ARG A 105 -14.26 -62.83 -67.24
N GLY A 106 -14.15 -63.07 -68.55
CA GLY A 106 -15.24 -63.24 -69.54
C GLY A 106 -14.99 -62.36 -70.77
N SER A 107 -14.92 -62.86 -72.01
CA SER A 107 -15.05 -64.19 -72.61
C SER A 107 -14.32 -64.16 -73.96
#